data_AF-A0A1E5INH9-F1
#
_entry.id   AF-A0A1E5INH9-F1
#
_cell.length_a   1.000
_cell.length_b   1.000
_cell.length_c   1.000
_cell.angle_alpha   90.00
_cell.angle_beta   90.00
_cell.angle_gamma   90.00
#
_symmetry.space_group_name_H-M   'P 1'
#
loop_
_entity.id
_entity.type
_entity.pdbx_description
1 polymer ?
#
loop_
_entity_poly.entity_id
_entity_poly.type
_entity_poly.pdbx_seq_one_letter_code
_entity_poly.pdbx_strand_id
1 'polypeptide(L)'
;MIRKIALFILAIPFTVNASALFGLTWGAPLQGYGEIVENASEQVVTTHTLPKGPSIARYYELYGTQAAGLLKVMMQSGYYSQHSSQFDDDFNFIKASLINIGYHTTESKSSELSSYKCVFQGHCIGKRWYGRLDDNTSAFVVQQAPNRNEQGSIQVIFKSPEQIALELARADALAERAESQRANDELAFD
;
A
#
# COMPACT_ATOMS: atom_id res chain seq x y z
N MET A 1 28.95 -25.78 -47.71
CA MET A 1 28.31 -26.33 -46.50
C MET A 1 28.00 -25.18 -45.56
N ILE A 2 26.73 -24.80 -45.39
CA ILE A 2 26.31 -23.71 -44.50
C ILE A 2 25.94 -24.34 -43.15
N ARG A 3 26.78 -24.11 -42.14
CA ARG A 3 26.49 -24.50 -40.74
C ARG A 3 25.41 -23.57 -40.20
N LYS A 4 24.21 -24.09 -39.98
CA LYS A 4 23.15 -23.43 -39.21
C LYS A 4 23.50 -23.50 -37.74
N ILE A 5 23.86 -22.38 -37.13
CA ILE A 5 24.00 -22.27 -35.67
C ILE A 5 22.58 -22.03 -35.14
N ALA A 6 22.00 -23.04 -34.49
CA ALA A 6 20.74 -22.91 -33.77
C ALA A 6 21.00 -22.11 -32.49
N LEU A 7 20.47 -20.88 -32.44
CA LEU A 7 20.51 -20.04 -31.25
C LEU A 7 19.43 -20.54 -30.28
N PHE A 8 19.83 -21.29 -29.27
CA PHE A 8 18.97 -21.62 -28.14
C PHE A 8 18.84 -20.38 -27.24
N ILE A 9 17.74 -19.64 -27.39
CA ILE A 9 17.35 -18.60 -26.44
C ILE A 9 16.83 -19.33 -25.20
N LEU A 10 17.72 -19.58 -24.24
CA LEU A 10 17.34 -19.96 -22.88
C LEU A 10 16.55 -18.78 -22.30
N ALA A 11 15.23 -18.94 -22.23
CA ALA A 11 14.36 -18.06 -21.45
C ALA A 11 14.67 -18.28 -19.97
N ILE A 12 15.73 -17.64 -19.48
CA ILE A 12 15.94 -17.49 -18.05
C ILE A 12 14.78 -16.61 -17.56
N PRO A 13 13.96 -17.05 -16.60
CA PRO A 13 12.98 -16.17 -15.99
C PRO A 13 13.75 -15.06 -15.29
N PHE A 14 13.89 -13.92 -15.94
CA PHE A 14 14.32 -12.70 -15.28
C PHE A 14 13.21 -12.35 -14.30
N THR A 15 13.34 -12.79 -13.05
CA THR A 15 12.61 -12.16 -11.95
C THR A 15 13.20 -10.77 -11.83
N VAL A 16 12.60 -9.82 -12.55
CA VAL A 16 12.84 -8.39 -12.33
C VAL A 16 12.34 -8.17 -10.91
N ASN A 17 13.26 -8.26 -9.95
CA ASN A 17 13.01 -7.94 -8.56
C ASN A 17 12.72 -6.44 -8.51
N ALA A 18 11.46 -6.08 -8.73
CA ALA A 18 11.01 -4.71 -8.69
C ALA A 18 11.34 -4.15 -7.30
N SER A 19 12.12 -3.06 -7.28
CA SER A 19 12.53 -2.44 -6.02
C SER A 19 11.29 -1.88 -5.34
N ALA A 20 11.06 -2.29 -4.10
CA ALA A 20 10.15 -1.59 -3.23
C ALA A 20 10.86 -0.35 -2.65
N LEU A 21 10.09 0.54 -2.03
CA LEU A 21 10.66 1.68 -1.33
C LEU A 21 11.37 1.28 -0.04
N PHE A 22 12.16 2.20 0.52
CA PHE A 22 12.94 2.02 1.75
C PHE A 22 14.06 0.97 1.67
N GLY A 23 14.56 0.69 0.46
CA GLY A 23 15.61 -0.31 0.23
C GLY A 23 15.10 -1.76 0.36
N LEU A 24 13.79 -1.95 0.21
CA LEU A 24 13.14 -3.25 0.19
C LEU A 24 12.98 -3.76 -1.25
N THR A 25 12.62 -5.02 -1.38
CA THR A 25 12.37 -5.68 -2.67
C THR A 25 11.01 -6.36 -2.62
N TRP A 26 10.14 -6.12 -3.62
CA TRP A 26 8.88 -6.87 -3.71
C TRP A 26 9.16 -8.36 -3.91
N GLY A 27 8.34 -9.23 -3.32
CA GLY A 27 8.59 -10.66 -3.38
C GLY A 27 9.58 -11.18 -2.33
N ALA A 28 10.33 -10.30 -1.66
CA ALA A 28 11.33 -10.73 -0.69
C ALA A 28 10.69 -11.32 0.57
N PRO A 29 11.34 -12.31 1.21
CA PRO A 29 10.90 -12.83 2.50
C PRO A 29 10.79 -11.71 3.54
N LEU A 30 9.76 -11.78 4.39
CA LEU A 30 9.63 -10.89 5.54
C LEU A 30 10.55 -11.32 6.70
N GLN A 31 11.07 -12.54 6.66
CA GLN A 31 12.02 -13.05 7.63
C GLN A 31 13.27 -12.16 7.65
N GLY A 32 13.58 -11.61 8.83
CA GLY A 32 14.73 -10.72 9.04
C GLY A 32 14.38 -9.28 9.39
N TYR A 33 13.12 -8.86 9.25
CA TYR A 33 12.68 -7.50 9.62
C TYR A 33 12.04 -7.40 11.01
N GLY A 34 11.68 -8.53 11.62
CA GLY A 34 11.05 -8.59 12.93
C GLY A 34 10.28 -9.89 13.14
N GLU A 35 9.45 -9.91 14.19
CA GLU A 35 8.52 -11.00 14.46
C GLU A 35 7.37 -10.99 13.44
N ILE A 36 7.05 -12.17 12.89
CA ILE A 36 5.95 -12.35 11.95
C ILE A 36 4.69 -12.70 12.76
N VAL A 37 3.65 -11.88 12.58
CA VAL A 37 2.31 -12.14 13.07
C VAL A 37 1.43 -12.55 11.89
N GLU A 38 0.80 -13.71 12.00
CA GLU A 38 -0.17 -14.20 11.00
C GLU A 38 -1.53 -13.54 11.24
N ASN A 39 -2.10 -12.93 10.20
CA ASN A 39 -3.43 -12.33 10.22
C ASN A 39 -4.25 -12.84 9.03
N ALA A 40 -5.08 -13.84 9.30
CA ALA A 40 -5.92 -14.55 8.33
C ALA A 40 -5.12 -15.20 7.19
N SER A 41 -4.80 -14.43 6.15
CA SER A 41 -4.03 -14.87 4.98
C SER A 41 -2.79 -14.02 4.70
N GLU A 42 -2.52 -13.05 5.57
CA GLU A 42 -1.40 -12.11 5.43
C GLU A 42 -0.43 -12.28 6.60
N GLN A 43 0.86 -12.28 6.27
CA GLN A 43 1.96 -12.15 7.21
C GLN A 43 2.22 -10.66 7.45
N VAL A 44 2.30 -10.25 8.71
CA VAL A 44 2.56 -8.87 9.10
C VAL A 44 3.80 -8.82 9.99
N VAL A 45 4.73 -7.93 9.65
CA VAL A 45 5.89 -7.60 10.49
C VAL A 45 5.84 -6.12 10.83
N THR A 46 5.80 -5.79 12.12
CA THR A 46 5.98 -4.42 12.60
C THR A 46 7.44 -4.19 12.94
N THR A 47 8.04 -3.13 12.39
CA THR A 47 9.46 -2.81 12.61
C THR A 47 9.70 -1.31 12.70
N HIS A 48 10.75 -0.92 13.43
CA HIS A 48 11.17 0.48 13.55
C HIS A 48 12.33 0.84 12.62
N THR A 49 12.92 -0.15 11.95
CA THR A 49 14.14 0.03 11.16
C THR A 49 13.99 -0.61 9.79
N LEU A 50 14.17 0.18 8.75
CA LEU A 50 14.31 -0.27 7.36
C LEU A 50 15.62 0.25 6.78
N PRO A 51 16.18 -0.39 5.72
CA PRO A 51 17.47 0.01 5.15
C PRO A 51 17.57 1.48 4.72
N LYS A 52 16.48 2.06 4.21
CA LYS A 52 16.42 3.48 3.79
C LYS A 52 15.11 4.15 4.23
N GLY A 53 14.90 4.30 5.54
CA GLY A 53 13.69 4.93 6.08
C GLY A 53 13.75 6.46 6.19
N PRO A 54 12.67 7.22 5.94
CA PRO A 54 12.62 8.65 6.26
C PRO A 54 12.67 8.90 7.77
N SER A 55 13.19 10.05 8.17
CA SER A 55 13.34 10.45 9.59
C SER A 55 12.01 10.61 10.34
N ILE A 56 10.91 10.82 9.64
CA ILE A 56 9.59 11.06 10.23
C ILE A 56 8.86 9.77 10.65
N ALA A 57 9.35 8.60 10.22
CA ALA A 57 8.68 7.33 10.47
C ALA A 57 8.84 6.93 11.94
N ARG A 58 7.70 6.68 12.60
CA ARG A 58 7.67 6.09 13.93
C ARG A 58 7.85 4.58 13.85
N TYR A 59 7.18 3.95 12.88
CA TYR A 59 7.28 2.52 12.61
C TYR A 59 6.80 2.21 11.19
N TYR A 60 7.06 0.98 10.78
CA TYR A 60 6.64 0.40 9.53
C TYR A 60 5.89 -0.90 9.80
N GLU A 61 4.95 -1.21 8.92
CA GLU A 61 4.32 -2.51 8.84
C GLU A 61 4.57 -3.08 7.44
N LEU A 62 5.19 -4.25 7.41
CA LEU A 62 5.45 -5.01 6.20
C LEU A 62 4.41 -6.10 6.10
N TYR A 63 3.77 -6.20 4.94
CA TYR A 63 2.70 -7.14 4.68
C TYR A 63 3.08 -8.02 3.50
N GLY A 64 2.78 -9.31 3.64
CA GLY A 64 3.09 -10.29 2.62
C GLY A 64 2.31 -11.58 2.79
N THR A 65 2.67 -12.58 2.00
CA THR A 65 2.23 -13.97 2.19
C THR A 65 3.43 -14.90 2.14
N GLN A 66 3.28 -16.12 2.64
CA GLN A 66 4.35 -17.11 2.53
C GLN A 66 4.72 -17.44 1.07
N ALA A 67 3.76 -17.39 0.15
CA ALA A 67 3.95 -17.72 -1.26
C ALA A 67 4.57 -16.57 -2.05
N ALA A 68 4.14 -15.33 -1.76
CA ALA A 68 4.50 -14.15 -2.55
C ALA A 68 5.49 -13.21 -1.86
N GLY A 69 5.87 -13.45 -0.61
CA GLY A 69 6.76 -12.55 0.14
C GLY A 69 6.16 -11.16 0.33
N LEU A 70 7.00 -10.11 0.31
CA LEU A 70 6.61 -8.72 0.54
C LEU A 70 5.70 -8.19 -0.59
N LEU A 71 4.52 -7.70 -0.20
CA LEU A 71 3.49 -7.21 -1.11
C LEU A 71 3.04 -5.77 -0.83
N LYS A 72 3.08 -5.35 0.44
CA LYS A 72 2.65 -4.03 0.87
C LYS A 72 3.55 -3.52 2.00
N VAL A 73 3.87 -2.23 1.96
CA VAL A 73 4.65 -1.55 3.00
C VAL A 73 3.85 -0.36 3.47
N MET A 74 3.63 -0.26 4.77
CA MET A 74 3.02 0.90 5.40
C MET A 74 4.04 1.58 6.30
N MET A 75 4.18 2.89 6.16
CA MET A 75 4.91 3.75 7.08
C MET A 75 3.92 4.62 7.85
N GLN A 76 4.13 4.72 9.16
CA GLN A 76 3.35 5.60 10.02
C GLN A 76 4.29 6.63 10.64
N SER A 77 3.96 7.91 10.53
CA SER A 77 4.73 8.98 11.15
C SER A 77 4.54 9.05 12.67
N GLY A 78 5.32 9.92 13.32
CA GLY A 78 4.95 10.48 14.62
C GLY A 78 3.63 11.26 14.60
N TYR A 79 3.22 11.77 15.76
CA TYR A 79 2.03 12.59 15.90
C TYR A 79 2.34 14.07 15.67
N TYR A 80 1.39 14.77 15.03
CA TYR A 80 1.45 16.20 14.79
C TYR A 80 0.29 16.91 15.49
N SER A 81 0.49 18.18 15.84
CA SER A 81 -0.63 19.08 16.07
C SER A 81 -1.35 19.34 14.75
N GLN A 82 -2.69 19.31 14.75
CA GLN A 82 -3.54 19.45 13.55
C GLN A 82 -3.36 20.81 12.86
N HIS A 83 -2.90 21.82 13.58
CA HIS A 83 -2.65 23.18 13.08
C HIS A 83 -1.16 23.48 12.85
N SER A 84 -0.27 22.51 13.00
CA SER A 84 1.16 22.75 12.79
C SER A 84 1.49 22.83 11.29
N SER A 85 2.28 23.83 10.90
CA SER A 85 2.80 23.93 9.52
C SER A 85 3.61 22.68 9.14
N GLN A 86 4.36 22.13 10.10
CA GLN A 86 5.14 20.91 9.93
C GLN A 86 4.30 19.73 9.42
N PHE A 87 3.04 19.60 9.84
CA PHE A 87 2.16 18.52 9.40
C PHE A 87 1.87 18.60 7.89
N ASP A 88 1.66 19.81 7.39
CA ASP A 88 1.44 20.05 5.96
C ASP A 88 2.75 20.02 5.17
N ASP A 89 3.84 20.54 5.74
CA ASP A 89 5.17 20.54 5.12
C ASP A 89 5.68 19.12 4.89
N ASP A 90 5.60 18.24 5.89
CA ASP A 90 6.01 16.84 5.75
C ASP A 90 5.15 16.08 4.75
N PHE A 91 3.83 16.33 4.71
CA PHE A 91 2.96 15.73 3.70
C PHE A 91 3.36 16.15 2.29
N ASN A 92 3.59 17.45 2.08
CA ASN A 92 3.99 17.98 0.78
C ASN A 92 5.40 17.51 0.39
N PHE A 93 6.31 17.40 1.35
CA PHE A 93 7.66 16.87 1.13
C PHE A 93 7.63 15.41 0.66
N ILE A 94 6.86 14.54 1.32
CA ILE A 94 6.71 13.13 0.91
C ILE A 94 6.12 13.06 -0.49
N LYS A 95 5.03 13.79 -0.74
CA LYS A 95 4.39 13.85 -2.07
C LYS A 95 5.39 14.27 -3.15
N ALA A 96 6.13 15.36 -2.94
CA ALA A 96 7.11 15.86 -3.89
C ALA A 96 8.22 14.83 -4.13
N SER A 97 8.67 14.15 -3.07
CA SER A 97 9.67 13.08 -3.15
C SER A 97 9.17 11.91 -4.01
N LEU A 98 7.91 11.49 -3.83
CA LEU A 98 7.30 10.41 -4.63
C LEU A 98 7.18 10.78 -6.10
N ILE A 99 6.76 12.02 -6.40
CA ILE A 99 6.71 12.53 -7.78
C ILE A 99 8.12 12.54 -8.40
N ASN A 100 9.12 13.00 -7.64
CA ASN A 100 10.51 13.08 -8.12
C ASN A 100 11.12 11.72 -8.44
N ILE A 101 10.67 10.64 -7.80
CA ILE A 101 11.12 9.27 -8.10
C ILE A 101 10.23 8.55 -9.12
N GLY A 102 9.31 9.26 -9.78
CA GLY A 102 8.56 8.78 -10.93
C GLY A 102 7.09 8.43 -10.69
N TYR A 103 6.54 8.60 -9.48
CA TYR A 103 5.11 8.36 -9.29
C TYR A 103 4.28 9.44 -9.99
N HIS A 104 3.43 9.01 -10.91
CA HIS A 104 2.48 9.87 -11.59
C HIS A 104 1.18 9.93 -10.79
N THR A 105 0.65 11.14 -10.57
CA THR A 105 -0.59 11.29 -9.79
C THR A 105 -1.75 10.72 -10.60
N THR A 106 -2.54 9.86 -9.96
CA THR A 106 -3.75 9.32 -10.58
C THR A 106 -4.98 10.12 -10.15
N GLU A 107 -5.06 10.55 -8.88
CA GLU A 107 -6.14 11.37 -8.33
C GLU A 107 -5.70 12.16 -7.08
N SER A 108 -6.33 13.31 -6.80
CA SER A 108 -6.28 13.99 -5.51
C SER A 108 -7.70 14.05 -4.94
N LYS A 109 -7.97 13.33 -3.84
CA LYS A 109 -9.26 13.43 -3.13
C LYS A 109 -9.08 14.26 -1.87
N SER A 110 -9.64 15.48 -1.90
CA SER A 110 -9.75 16.36 -0.74
C SER A 110 -11.16 16.27 -0.15
N SER A 111 -11.53 15.11 0.42
CA SER A 111 -12.63 15.00 1.39
C SER A 111 -12.70 13.60 2.00
N GLU A 112 -13.02 13.59 3.30
CA GLU A 112 -13.44 12.47 4.15
C GLU A 112 -12.76 11.12 3.91
N LEU A 113 -11.71 10.85 4.69
CA LEU A 113 -11.05 9.55 4.68
C LEU A 113 -11.80 8.61 5.62
N SER A 114 -12.39 7.55 5.06
CA SER A 114 -12.95 6.46 5.86
C SER A 114 -11.81 5.68 6.53
N SER A 115 -11.82 5.65 7.86
CA SER A 115 -10.93 4.81 8.66
C SER A 115 -11.64 4.39 9.95
N TYR A 116 -11.39 3.17 10.40
CA TYR A 116 -11.92 2.64 11.66
C TYR A 116 -11.44 3.43 12.88
N LYS A 117 -10.41 4.29 12.76
CA LYS A 117 -9.97 5.17 13.85
C LYS A 117 -10.87 6.40 14.04
N CYS A 118 -11.88 6.60 13.18
CA CYS A 118 -12.79 7.76 13.19
C CYS A 118 -14.19 7.42 13.75
N VAL A 119 -14.31 6.33 14.55
CA VAL A 119 -15.58 5.67 14.96
C VAL A 119 -16.67 6.64 15.43
N PHE A 120 -16.31 7.71 16.14
CA PHE A 120 -17.31 8.61 16.74
C PHE A 120 -17.83 9.72 15.83
N GLN A 121 -17.22 9.98 14.66
CA GLN A 121 -17.66 11.05 13.75
C GLN A 121 -17.91 10.60 12.30
N GLY A 122 -17.75 9.32 11.98
CA GLY A 122 -17.99 8.77 10.63
C GLY A 122 -16.89 9.11 9.60
N HIS A 123 -16.16 10.21 9.78
CA HIS A 123 -15.11 10.66 8.85
C HIS A 123 -13.90 11.24 9.59
N CYS A 124 -12.69 10.86 9.18
CA CYS A 124 -11.48 11.57 9.63
C CYS A 124 -11.26 12.84 8.80
N ILE A 125 -10.79 13.90 9.44
CA ILE A 125 -10.39 15.13 8.74
C ILE A 125 -9.00 14.89 8.16
N GLY A 126 -8.84 15.14 6.87
CA GLY A 126 -7.59 14.85 6.22
C GLY A 126 -7.60 15.07 4.72
N LYS A 127 -6.47 14.74 4.11
CA LYS A 127 -6.28 14.74 2.65
C LYS A 127 -5.47 13.51 2.27
N ARG A 128 -5.72 13.02 1.07
CA ARG A 128 -5.01 11.86 0.52
C ARG A 128 -4.51 12.16 -0.87
N TRP A 129 -3.27 11.79 -1.10
CA TRP A 129 -2.63 11.80 -2.41
C TRP A 129 -2.43 10.38 -2.91
N TYR A 130 -2.66 10.17 -4.20
CA TYR A 130 -2.50 8.90 -4.89
C TYR A 130 -1.46 9.04 -5.99
N GLY A 131 -0.56 8.06 -6.07
CA GLY A 131 0.42 7.94 -7.14
C GLY A 131 0.57 6.51 -7.63
N ARG A 132 0.94 6.36 -8.90
CA ARG A 132 1.26 5.07 -9.51
C ARG A 132 2.51 5.17 -10.39
N LEU A 133 3.29 4.11 -10.43
CA LEU A 133 4.38 3.90 -11.39
C LEU A 133 3.86 3.14 -12.63
N ASP A 134 4.64 3.15 -13.71
CA ASP A 134 4.33 2.44 -14.96
C ASP A 134 4.26 0.91 -14.76
N ASP A 135 4.98 0.38 -13.77
CA ASP A 135 4.96 -1.04 -13.41
C ASP A 135 3.71 -1.45 -12.61
N ASN A 136 2.74 -0.54 -12.47
CA ASN A 136 1.53 -0.65 -11.66
C ASN A 136 1.72 -0.54 -10.14
N THR A 137 2.93 -0.41 -9.60
CA THR A 137 3.16 -0.14 -8.17
C THR A 137 2.43 1.14 -7.76
N SER A 138 1.69 1.10 -6.65
CA SER A 138 0.92 2.25 -6.16
C SER A 138 1.43 2.77 -4.82
N ALA A 139 1.27 4.07 -4.61
CA ALA A 139 1.56 4.76 -3.37
C ALA A 139 0.39 5.64 -2.95
N PHE A 140 0.14 5.70 -1.64
CA PHE A 140 -0.88 6.54 -1.03
C PHE A 140 -0.23 7.32 0.10
N VAL A 141 -0.39 8.64 0.11
CA VAL A 141 0.00 9.47 1.25
C VAL A 141 -1.28 9.98 1.90
N VAL A 142 -1.45 9.69 3.17
CA VAL A 142 -2.65 9.99 3.95
C VAL A 142 -2.27 10.89 5.11
N GLN A 143 -2.70 12.15 5.08
CA GLN A 143 -2.67 13.03 6.24
C GLN A 143 -4.04 12.97 6.91
N GLN A 144 -4.12 12.53 8.16
CA GLN A 144 -5.40 12.40 8.86
C GLN A 144 -5.30 12.70 10.36
N ALA A 145 -6.38 13.26 10.90
CA ALA A 145 -6.62 13.43 12.34
C ALA A 145 -8.03 12.93 12.69
N PRO A 146 -8.25 12.36 13.89
CA PRO A 146 -9.57 11.90 14.33
C PRO A 146 -10.61 13.02 14.35
N ASN A 147 -10.21 14.22 14.77
CA ASN A 147 -11.02 15.44 14.73
C ASN A 147 -10.10 16.68 14.75
N ARG A 148 -10.68 17.89 14.82
CA ARG A 148 -9.94 19.17 14.80
C ARG A 148 -9.05 19.39 16.04
N ASN A 149 -9.34 18.73 17.16
CA ASN A 149 -8.69 18.95 18.44
C ASN A 149 -7.67 17.84 18.79
N GLU A 150 -7.66 16.75 18.03
CA GLU A 150 -6.79 15.61 18.28
C GLU A 150 -5.56 15.61 17.38
N GLN A 151 -4.53 14.90 17.83
CA GLN A 151 -3.28 14.78 17.10
C GLN A 151 -3.49 14.03 15.78
N GLY A 152 -2.84 14.54 14.74
CA GLY A 152 -2.83 13.95 13.41
C GLY A 152 -1.61 13.08 13.17
N SER A 153 -1.63 12.34 12.07
CA SER A 153 -0.49 11.56 11.59
C SER A 153 -0.50 11.47 10.07
N ILE A 154 0.68 11.21 9.52
CA ILE A 154 0.87 10.89 8.12
C ILE A 154 1.12 9.40 7.99
N GLN A 155 0.37 8.75 7.13
CA GLN A 155 0.54 7.37 6.76
C GLN A 155 0.92 7.30 5.28
N VAL A 156 1.90 6.48 4.95
CA VAL A 156 2.29 6.22 3.57
C VAL A 156 2.17 4.73 3.29
N ILE A 157 1.39 4.37 2.28
CA ILE A 157 1.14 2.97 1.91
C ILE A 157 1.70 2.74 0.51
N PHE A 158 2.53 1.72 0.35
CA PHE A 158 3.01 1.23 -0.94
C PHE A 158 2.44 -0.15 -1.19
N LYS A 159 1.96 -0.40 -2.40
CA LYS A 159 1.44 -1.69 -2.82
C LYS A 159 2.13 -2.13 -4.12
N SER A 160 2.60 -3.36 -4.11
CA SER A 160 3.07 -4.05 -5.32
C SER A 160 1.92 -4.24 -6.33
N PRO A 161 2.25 -4.48 -7.61
CA PRO A 161 1.25 -4.84 -8.62
C PRO A 161 0.44 -6.08 -8.23
N GLU A 162 1.09 -7.06 -7.62
CA GLU A 162 0.45 -8.30 -7.15
C GLU A 162 -0.55 -8.02 -6.02
N GLN A 163 -0.19 -7.17 -5.04
CA GLN A 163 -1.13 -6.75 -4.00
C GLN A 163 -2.40 -6.10 -4.60
N ILE A 164 -2.22 -5.26 -5.62
CA ILE A 164 -3.35 -4.59 -6.29
C ILE A 164 -4.23 -5.62 -7.01
N ALA A 165 -3.63 -6.59 -7.70
CA ALA A 165 -4.36 -7.67 -8.36
C ALA A 165 -5.15 -8.53 -7.35
N LEU A 166 -4.55 -8.85 -6.20
CA LEU A 166 -5.22 -9.59 -5.13
C LEU A 166 -6.41 -8.81 -4.55
N GLU A 167 -6.27 -7.50 -4.36
CA GLU A 167 -7.36 -6.65 -3.88
C GLU A 167 -8.51 -6.54 -4.89
N LEU A 168 -8.20 -6.44 -6.19
CA LEU A 168 -9.21 -6.45 -7.26
C LEU A 168 -9.95 -7.78 -7.31
N ALA A 169 -9.24 -8.91 -7.30
CA ALA A 169 -9.86 -10.23 -7.29
C ALA A 169 -10.74 -10.46 -6.05
N ARG A 170 -10.33 -9.94 -4.88
CA ARG A 170 -11.16 -9.97 -3.66
C ARG A 170 -12.41 -9.11 -3.81
N ALA A 171 -12.32 -7.93 -4.43
CA ALA A 171 -13.46 -7.05 -4.66
C ALA A 171 -14.47 -7.68 -5.63
N ASP A 172 -14.00 -8.27 -6.73
CA ASP A 172 -14.85 -8.95 -7.72
C ASP A 172 -15.59 -10.14 -7.08
N ALA A 173 -14.88 -10.98 -6.32
CA ALA A 173 -15.49 -12.10 -5.60
C ALA A 173 -16.53 -11.65 -4.55
N LEU A 174 -16.38 -10.47 -3.95
CA LEU A 174 -17.37 -9.90 -3.04
C LEU A 174 -18.60 -9.38 -3.79
N ALA A 175 -18.42 -8.76 -4.96
CA ALA A 175 -19.51 -8.30 -5.81
C ALA A 175 -20.37 -9.47 -6.31
N GLU A 176 -19.73 -10.53 -6.81
CA GLU A 176 -20.42 -11.75 -7.27
C GLU A 176 -21.24 -12.42 -6.14
N ARG A 177 -20.70 -12.45 -4.92
CA ARG A 177 -21.43 -12.98 -3.76
C ARG A 177 -22.64 -12.12 -3.41
N ALA A 178 -22.51 -10.80 -3.46
CA ALA A 178 -23.60 -9.88 -3.17
C ALA A 178 -24.72 -9.98 -4.21
N GLU A 179 -24.37 -10.13 -5.49
CA GLU A 179 -25.35 -10.36 -6.57
C GLU A 179 -26.07 -11.70 -6.40
N SER A 180 -25.32 -12.76 -6.09
CA SER A 180 -25.90 -14.09 -5.83
C SER A 180 -26.86 -14.09 -4.64
N GLN A 181 -26.54 -13.35 -3.57
CA GLN A 181 -27.42 -13.18 -2.42
C GLN A 181 -28.71 -12.44 -2.78
N ARG A 182 -28.62 -11.36 -3.55
CA ARG A 182 -29.81 -10.63 -4.03
C ARG A 182 -30.71 -11.51 -4.89
N ALA A 183 -30.14 -12.28 -5.80
CA ALA A 183 -30.90 -13.19 -6.66
C ALA A 183 -31.59 -14.30 -5.85
N ASN A 184 -30.93 -14.83 -4.82
CA ASN A 184 -31.53 -15.83 -3.93
C ASN A 184 -32.63 -15.22 -3.04
N ASP A 185 -32.45 -13.99 -2.57
CA ASP A 185 -33.45 -13.29 -1.78
C ASP A 185 -34.69 -13.00 -2.65
N GLU A 186 -34.52 -12.54 -3.90
CA GLU A 186 -35.63 -12.33 -4.84
C GLU A 186 -36.42 -13.62 -5.11
N LEU A 187 -35.74 -14.76 -5.25
CA LEU A 187 -36.38 -16.07 -5.43
C LEU A 187 -37.03 -16.64 -4.16
N ALA A 188 -36.69 -16.12 -2.97
CA ALA A 188 -37.25 -16.57 -1.69
C ALA A 188 -38.54 -15.84 -1.31
N PHE A 189 -38.89 -14.75 -2.02
CA PHE A 189 -40.10 -13.96 -1.81
C PHE A 189 -41.15 -14.11 -2.94
N ASP A 190 -40.91 -14.99 -3.92
CA ASP A 190 -41.89 -15.49 -4.90
C ASP A 190 -42.47 -16.86 -4.48
#